data_AF-A0AAW4BIQ0-F1
#
_entry.id   AF-A0AAW4BIQ0-F1
#
_cell.length_a   1.000
_cell.length_b   1.000
_cell.length_c   1.000
_cell.angle_alpha   90.00
_cell.angle_beta   90.00
_cell.angle_gamma   90.00
#
_symmetry.space_group_name_H-M   'P 1'
#
loop_
_entity.id
_entity.type
_entity.pdbx_description
1 polymer ?
#
loop_
_entity_poly.entity_id
_entity_poly.type
_entity_poly.pdbx_seq_one_letter_code
_entity_poly.pdbx_strand_id
1 'polypeptide(L)'
;MGPCLSTDLVQELVDRHHLSHDAARKRVSRAGKDIYRLEGLPFPRNVKFVYLKKDYRSPYFWGALYSAFKDTNSAYWYAIAALKERDGVMPYEHFLISCGAPVRQQKHIPPEKIIERLEMHEILSVRDLDGFGRCVVLTQYEQDLDFILPDIRARLIAEKLLISAVSQWAKNLGLVSYNLFKDRDEEELPTVSTTVWDMAGPSYISPLVDIGQNDKIKP
;
A
#
# COMPACT_ATOMS: atom_id res chain seq x y z
N MET A 1 10.68 -26.62 -1.00
CA MET A 1 10.71 -25.15 -1.21
C MET A 1 9.29 -24.65 -1.15
N GLY A 2 9.05 -23.54 -0.45
CA GLY A 2 7.72 -22.91 -0.38
C GLY A 2 7.50 -21.91 -1.52
N PRO A 3 6.46 -21.07 -1.41
CA PRO A 3 6.23 -19.95 -2.33
C PRO A 3 7.46 -19.03 -2.42
N CYS A 4 7.81 -18.58 -3.62
CA CYS A 4 9.00 -17.75 -3.85
C CYS A 4 8.97 -17.06 -5.23
N LEU A 5 9.98 -16.24 -5.53
CA LEU A 5 10.16 -15.71 -6.89
C LEU A 5 10.73 -16.79 -7.81
N SER A 6 10.37 -16.73 -9.09
CA SER A 6 10.86 -17.67 -10.09
C SER A 6 12.37 -17.65 -10.25
N THR A 7 13.03 -16.53 -9.93
CA THR A 7 14.51 -16.42 -9.89
C THR A 7 15.11 -17.26 -8.78
N ASP A 8 14.51 -17.24 -7.59
CA ASP A 8 15.00 -17.95 -6.42
C ASP A 8 14.83 -19.46 -6.64
N LEU A 9 13.70 -19.85 -7.25
CA LEU A 9 13.47 -21.24 -7.66
C LEU A 9 14.49 -21.71 -8.71
N VAL A 10 14.85 -20.86 -9.67
CA VAL A 10 15.91 -21.18 -10.65
C VAL A 10 17.26 -21.34 -9.95
N GLN A 11 17.60 -20.43 -9.04
CA GLN A 11 18.87 -20.47 -8.30
C GLN A 11 18.99 -21.75 -7.47
N GLU A 12 17.93 -22.11 -6.74
CA GLU A 12 17.89 -23.36 -5.97
C GLU A 12 18.05 -24.61 -6.85
N LEU A 13 17.45 -24.63 -8.04
CA LEU A 13 17.61 -25.73 -8.99
C LEU A 13 19.05 -25.87 -9.51
N VAL A 14 19.77 -24.76 -9.64
CA VAL A 14 21.19 -24.77 -9.99
C VAL A 14 22.02 -25.28 -8.82
N ASP A 15 21.78 -24.75 -7.63
CA ASP A 15 22.62 -25.00 -6.45
C ASP A 15 22.44 -26.41 -5.89
N ARG A 16 21.19 -26.89 -5.79
CA ARG A 16 20.88 -28.20 -5.17
C ARG A 16 20.77 -29.35 -6.14
N HIS A 17 20.41 -29.06 -7.39
CA HIS A 17 20.22 -30.10 -8.41
C HIS A 17 21.26 -30.05 -9.53
N HIS A 18 22.28 -29.17 -9.41
CA HIS A 18 23.40 -29.03 -10.34
C HIS A 18 22.97 -28.90 -11.81
N LEU A 19 21.79 -28.31 -12.03
CA LEU A 19 21.28 -28.02 -13.38
C LEU A 19 22.03 -26.83 -13.95
N SER A 20 22.23 -26.81 -15.27
CA SER A 20 22.63 -25.56 -15.93
C SER A 20 21.51 -24.53 -15.78
N HIS A 21 21.89 -23.25 -15.72
CA HIS A 21 20.93 -22.16 -15.53
C HIS A 21 19.84 -22.13 -16.62
N ASP A 22 20.19 -22.46 -17.87
CA ASP A 22 19.22 -22.59 -18.97
C ASP A 22 18.27 -23.78 -18.80
N ALA A 23 18.76 -24.91 -18.29
CA ALA A 23 17.94 -26.07 -18.00
C ALA A 23 16.97 -25.78 -16.84
N ALA A 24 17.44 -25.11 -15.78
CA ALA A 24 16.63 -24.67 -14.65
C ALA A 24 15.53 -23.70 -15.09
N ARG A 25 15.85 -22.68 -15.89
CA ARG A 25 14.87 -21.75 -16.48
C ARG A 25 13.82 -22.47 -17.32
N LYS A 26 14.24 -23.36 -18.22
CA LYS A 26 13.32 -24.17 -19.04
C LYS A 26 12.39 -25.01 -18.17
N ARG A 27 12.90 -25.59 -17.08
CA ARG A 27 12.12 -26.41 -16.15
C ARG A 27 11.09 -25.59 -15.39
N VAL A 28 11.46 -24.41 -14.87
CA VAL A 28 10.52 -23.50 -14.20
C VAL A 28 9.46 -22.95 -15.18
N SER A 29 9.83 -22.67 -16.42
CA SER A 29 8.89 -22.25 -17.46
C SER A 29 7.87 -23.35 -17.78
N ARG A 30 8.32 -24.61 -17.88
CA ARG A 30 7.50 -25.81 -18.14
C ARG A 30 6.92 -26.45 -16.87
N ALA A 31 6.91 -25.73 -15.76
CA ALA A 31 6.40 -26.24 -14.48
C ALA A 31 5.00 -26.87 -14.64
N GLY A 32 4.78 -27.99 -13.95
CA GLY A 32 3.57 -28.81 -14.07
C GLY A 32 2.30 -28.13 -13.53
N LYS A 33 1.16 -28.81 -13.69
CA LYS A 33 -0.18 -28.28 -13.37
C LYS A 33 -0.38 -27.83 -11.92
N ASP A 34 0.48 -28.26 -11.00
CA ASP A 34 0.36 -27.97 -9.57
C ASP A 34 1.10 -26.70 -9.13
N ILE A 35 1.89 -26.08 -10.03
CA ILE A 35 2.62 -24.85 -9.77
C ILE A 35 1.88 -23.68 -10.41
N TYR A 36 1.41 -22.78 -9.56
CA TYR A 36 0.67 -21.59 -9.92
C TYR A 36 1.59 -20.37 -9.93
N ARG A 37 1.20 -19.35 -10.70
CA ARG A 37 1.91 -18.08 -10.83
C ARG A 37 0.95 -16.93 -10.54
N LEU A 38 1.39 -15.92 -9.80
CA LEU A 38 0.62 -14.68 -9.68
C LEU A 38 0.81 -13.84 -10.94
N GLU A 39 -0.28 -13.63 -11.68
CA GLU A 39 -0.31 -12.88 -12.93
C GLU A 39 -1.07 -11.58 -12.75
N GLY A 40 -0.48 -10.43 -13.09
CA GLY A 40 -1.10 -9.11 -12.87
C GLY A 40 -0.46 -8.30 -11.75
N LEU A 41 0.42 -8.93 -10.96
CA LEU A 41 1.31 -8.30 -9.98
C LEU A 41 2.76 -8.32 -10.49
N PRO A 42 3.19 -7.29 -11.24
CA PRO A 42 4.52 -7.27 -11.83
C PRO A 42 5.62 -7.14 -10.77
N PHE A 43 6.63 -7.99 -10.88
CA PHE A 43 7.93 -7.82 -10.21
C PHE A 43 8.97 -7.29 -11.20
N PRO A 44 10.08 -6.71 -10.71
CA PRO A 44 11.18 -6.28 -11.57
C PRO A 44 11.66 -7.38 -12.52
N ARG A 45 12.07 -7.01 -13.74
CA ARG A 45 12.55 -7.94 -14.78
C ARG A 45 11.53 -9.03 -15.17
N ASN A 46 10.23 -8.77 -15.02
CA ASN A 46 9.13 -9.71 -15.33
C ASN A 46 9.24 -11.06 -14.60
N VAL A 47 9.89 -11.06 -13.43
CA VAL A 47 9.92 -12.23 -12.55
C VAL A 47 8.50 -12.53 -12.08
N LYS A 48 8.20 -13.82 -11.89
CA LYS A 48 6.88 -14.28 -11.44
C LYS A 48 6.98 -14.82 -10.04
N PHE A 49 6.00 -14.52 -9.20
CA PHE A 49 5.84 -15.20 -7.92
C PHE A 49 5.16 -16.55 -8.18
N VAL A 50 5.77 -17.63 -7.68
CA VAL A 50 5.33 -19.00 -7.92
C VAL A 50 5.00 -19.70 -6.60
N TYR A 51 3.95 -20.52 -6.60
CA TYR A 51 3.46 -21.21 -5.41
C TYR A 51 2.73 -22.50 -5.77
N LEU A 52 2.57 -23.41 -4.81
CA LEU A 52 1.72 -24.59 -4.98
C LEU A 52 0.29 -24.26 -4.55
N LYS A 53 -0.70 -24.90 -5.20
CA LYS A 53 -2.13 -24.68 -4.86
C LYS A 53 -2.42 -24.84 -3.37
N LYS A 54 -1.82 -25.85 -2.74
CA LYS A 54 -1.98 -26.16 -1.31
C LYS A 54 -1.42 -25.08 -0.37
N ASP A 55 -0.48 -24.27 -0.86
CA ASP A 55 0.18 -23.24 -0.05
C ASP A 55 -0.57 -21.90 -0.17
N TYR A 56 -1.49 -21.75 -1.13
CA TYR A 56 -2.22 -20.50 -1.35
C TYR A 56 -2.95 -20.05 -0.08
N ARG A 57 -2.79 -18.78 0.27
CA ARG A 57 -3.33 -18.15 1.51
C ARG A 57 -2.84 -18.78 2.82
N SER A 58 -1.85 -19.68 2.79
CA SER A 58 -1.18 -20.15 4.01
C SER A 58 -0.27 -19.06 4.61
N PRO A 59 0.10 -19.17 5.90
CA PRO A 59 1.08 -18.25 6.50
C PRO A 59 2.40 -18.18 5.72
N TYR A 60 2.84 -19.30 5.13
CA TYR A 60 4.05 -19.35 4.30
C TYR A 60 3.89 -18.57 3.00
N PHE A 61 2.71 -18.59 2.39
CA PHE A 61 2.41 -17.80 1.19
C PHE A 61 2.44 -16.30 1.49
N TRP A 62 1.79 -15.86 2.57
CA TRP A 62 1.80 -14.45 2.97
C TRP A 62 3.21 -13.97 3.29
N GLY A 63 3.95 -14.72 4.10
CA GLY A 63 5.32 -14.38 4.48
C GLY A 63 6.24 -14.24 3.26
N ALA A 64 6.19 -15.20 2.34
CA ALA A 64 7.00 -15.17 1.13
C ALA A 64 6.59 -14.06 0.15
N LEU A 65 5.28 -13.86 -0.06
CA LEU A 65 4.78 -12.84 -0.97
C LEU A 65 5.13 -11.43 -0.49
N TYR A 66 4.93 -11.16 0.80
CA TYR A 66 5.24 -9.86 1.39
C TYR A 66 6.74 -9.59 1.40
N SER A 67 7.56 -10.61 1.70
CA SER A 67 9.02 -10.49 1.60
C SER A 67 9.44 -10.17 0.16
N ALA A 68 8.89 -10.89 -0.82
CA ALA A 68 9.18 -10.62 -2.23
C ALA A 68 8.80 -9.19 -2.64
N PHE A 69 7.65 -8.66 -2.20
CA PHE A 69 7.30 -7.27 -2.50
C PHE A 69 8.19 -6.26 -1.78
N LYS A 70 8.58 -6.55 -0.54
CA LYS A 70 9.46 -5.69 0.27
C LYS A 70 10.85 -5.61 -0.36
N ASP A 71 11.44 -6.76 -0.65
CA ASP A 71 12.80 -6.88 -1.21
C ASP A 71 12.91 -6.26 -2.60
N THR A 72 11.81 -6.24 -3.35
CA THR A 72 11.74 -5.62 -4.68
C THR A 72 11.30 -4.16 -4.66
N ASN A 73 11.15 -3.56 -3.47
CA ASN A 73 10.71 -2.17 -3.29
C ASN A 73 9.41 -1.84 -4.03
N SER A 74 8.45 -2.77 -4.00
CA SER A 74 7.22 -2.68 -4.77
C SER A 74 6.20 -1.72 -4.15
N ALA A 75 5.44 -1.00 -4.98
CA ALA A 75 4.30 -0.19 -4.53
C ALA A 75 3.27 -1.01 -3.73
N TYR A 76 3.12 -2.30 -4.06
CA TYR A 76 2.24 -3.20 -3.32
C TYR A 76 2.72 -3.42 -1.88
N TRP A 77 4.04 -3.44 -1.64
CA TRP A 77 4.57 -3.57 -0.29
C TRP A 77 4.18 -2.38 0.57
N TYR A 78 4.33 -1.16 0.08
CA TYR A 78 3.96 0.05 0.83
C TYR A 78 2.48 0.07 1.20
N ALA A 79 1.60 -0.31 0.27
CA ALA A 79 0.18 -0.45 0.53
C ALA A 79 -0.15 -1.53 1.58
N ILE A 80 0.48 -2.70 1.47
CA ILE A 80 0.30 -3.80 2.44
C ILE A 80 0.87 -3.41 3.81
N ALA A 81 2.04 -2.76 3.85
CA ALA A 81 2.66 -2.30 5.08
C ALA A 81 1.76 -1.29 5.79
N ALA A 82 1.22 -0.30 5.07
CA ALA A 82 0.28 0.66 5.63
C ALA A 82 -0.94 -0.02 6.28
N LEU A 83 -1.49 -1.07 5.64
CA LEU A 83 -2.55 -1.89 6.23
C LEU A 83 -2.08 -2.65 7.47
N LYS A 84 -0.91 -3.29 7.43
CA LYS A 84 -0.38 -4.05 8.57
C LYS A 84 -0.11 -3.18 9.80
N GLU A 85 0.37 -1.95 9.61
CA GLU A 85 0.55 -0.96 10.69
C GLU A 85 -0.79 -0.43 11.27
N ARG A 86 -1.92 -0.81 10.65
CA ARG A 86 -3.29 -0.55 11.12
C ARG A 86 -4.06 -1.85 11.37
N ASP A 87 -3.35 -2.89 11.82
CA ASP A 87 -3.93 -4.20 12.18
C ASP A 87 -4.69 -4.87 11.05
N GLY A 88 -4.32 -4.55 9.81
CA GLY A 88 -4.84 -5.13 8.59
C GLY A 88 -6.12 -4.50 8.05
N VAL A 89 -6.66 -3.45 8.68
CA VAL A 89 -7.90 -2.81 8.24
C VAL A 89 -7.83 -1.29 8.35
N MET A 90 -8.38 -0.61 7.35
CA MET A 90 -8.62 0.82 7.44
C MET A 90 -9.77 1.29 6.55
N PRO A 91 -10.39 2.45 6.84
CA PRO A 91 -11.31 3.10 5.93
C PRO A 91 -10.69 3.31 4.55
N TYR A 92 -11.50 3.24 3.50
CA TYR A 92 -11.05 3.32 2.11
C TYR A 92 -10.27 4.61 1.83
N GLU A 93 -10.77 5.74 2.32
CA GLU A 93 -10.19 7.07 2.19
C GLU A 93 -8.83 7.16 2.90
N HIS A 94 -8.71 6.53 4.08
CA HIS A 94 -7.45 6.46 4.83
C HIS A 94 -6.41 5.60 4.11
N PHE A 95 -6.84 4.59 3.35
CA PHE A 95 -5.95 3.81 2.50
C PHE A 95 -5.38 4.64 1.36
N LEU A 96 -6.19 5.46 0.70
CA LEU A 96 -5.71 6.35 -0.36
C LEU A 96 -4.59 7.27 0.15
N ILE A 97 -4.72 7.76 1.39
CA ILE A 97 -3.72 8.60 2.06
C ILE A 97 -2.46 7.81 2.42
N SER A 98 -2.61 6.64 3.05
CA SER A 98 -1.49 5.94 3.71
C SER A 98 -0.73 4.97 2.81
N CYS A 99 -1.30 4.53 1.67
CA CYS A 99 -0.67 3.52 0.81
C CYS A 99 0.62 3.99 0.12
N GLY A 100 0.95 5.28 0.19
CA GLY A 100 2.18 5.87 -0.36
C GLY A 100 2.18 6.02 -1.88
N ALA A 101 1.05 5.79 -2.55
CA ALA A 101 0.91 5.93 -3.99
C ALA A 101 0.27 7.28 -4.36
N PRO A 102 0.83 8.03 -5.33
CA PRO A 102 0.20 9.24 -5.83
C PRO A 102 -1.03 8.91 -6.69
N VAL A 103 -2.09 9.70 -6.57
CA VAL A 103 -3.37 9.50 -7.26
C VAL A 103 -3.22 9.67 -8.78
N ARG A 104 -2.40 10.63 -9.24
CA ARG A 104 -2.26 10.96 -10.67
C ARG A 104 -0.83 11.36 -11.06
N GLN A 105 0.13 10.46 -10.89
CA GLN A 105 1.52 10.68 -11.32
C GLN A 105 1.95 9.70 -12.41
N GLN A 106 2.59 10.20 -13.46
CA GLN A 106 3.10 9.36 -14.55
C GLN A 106 4.12 8.34 -14.03
N LYS A 107 4.10 7.14 -14.62
CA LYS A 107 4.97 5.99 -14.27
C LYS A 107 4.78 5.44 -12.84
N HIS A 108 3.76 5.90 -12.12
CA HIS A 108 3.38 5.36 -10.82
C HIS A 108 2.05 4.61 -10.93
N ILE A 109 1.82 3.69 -10.01
CA ILE A 109 0.56 2.93 -9.94
C ILE A 109 -0.33 3.69 -8.97
N PRO A 110 -1.53 4.16 -9.37
CA PRO A 110 -2.42 4.86 -8.46
C PRO A 110 -3.01 3.91 -7.41
N PRO A 111 -3.43 4.42 -6.22
CA PRO A 111 -3.98 3.62 -5.14
C PRO A 111 -5.10 2.67 -5.57
N GLU A 112 -6.03 3.13 -6.42
CA GLU A 112 -7.17 2.35 -6.88
C GLU A 112 -6.73 1.14 -7.72
N LYS A 113 -5.66 1.32 -8.52
CA LYS A 113 -5.10 0.22 -9.32
C LYS A 113 -4.32 -0.78 -8.46
N ILE A 114 -3.75 -0.32 -7.35
CA ILE A 114 -3.15 -1.20 -6.34
C ILE A 114 -4.24 -2.08 -5.71
N ILE A 115 -5.35 -1.48 -5.27
CA ILE A 115 -6.50 -2.20 -4.71
C ILE A 115 -7.01 -3.23 -5.72
N GLU A 116 -7.33 -2.81 -6.94
CA GLU A 116 -7.87 -3.69 -7.99
C GLU A 116 -7.00 -4.93 -8.21
N ARG A 117 -5.68 -4.75 -8.29
CA ARG A 117 -4.74 -5.85 -8.54
C ARG A 117 -4.57 -6.77 -7.33
N LEU A 118 -4.54 -6.22 -6.12
CA LEU A 118 -4.43 -7.03 -4.90
C LEU A 118 -5.73 -7.79 -4.60
N GLU A 119 -6.88 -7.17 -4.85
CA GLU A 119 -8.21 -7.77 -4.70
C GLU A 119 -8.45 -8.90 -5.70
N MET A 120 -8.01 -8.73 -6.96
CA MET A 120 -8.07 -9.79 -7.99
C MET A 120 -7.37 -11.10 -7.55
N HIS A 121 -6.41 -11.01 -6.64
CA HIS A 121 -5.68 -12.15 -6.09
C HIS A 121 -6.04 -12.47 -4.63
N GLU A 122 -7.15 -11.93 -4.12
CA GLU A 122 -7.64 -12.14 -2.75
C GLU A 122 -6.55 -11.89 -1.69
N ILE A 123 -5.65 -10.93 -1.95
CA ILE A 123 -4.65 -10.49 -0.96
C ILE A 123 -5.29 -9.52 0.04
N LEU A 124 -6.23 -8.73 -0.46
CA LEU A 124 -7.13 -7.86 0.30
C LEU A 124 -8.54 -7.93 -0.28
N SER A 125 -9.50 -7.37 0.44
CA SER A 125 -10.87 -7.15 -0.02
C SER A 125 -11.33 -5.74 0.34
N VAL A 126 -12.21 -5.16 -0.50
CA VAL A 126 -12.93 -3.92 -0.17
C VAL A 126 -14.37 -4.26 0.20
N ARG A 127 -14.81 -3.86 1.39
CA ARG A 127 -16.17 -4.13 1.87
C ARG A 127 -16.63 -3.14 2.92
N ASP A 128 -17.94 -3.03 3.07
CA ASP A 128 -18.54 -2.26 4.16
C ASP A 128 -18.45 -3.03 5.48
N LEU A 129 -17.98 -2.34 6.51
CA LEU A 129 -17.91 -2.85 7.89
C LEU A 129 -18.82 -2.00 8.80
N ASP A 130 -19.55 -2.65 9.69
CA ASP A 130 -20.55 -1.98 10.53
C ASP A 130 -19.92 -0.94 11.47
N GLY A 131 -20.39 0.30 11.36
CA GLY A 131 -19.84 1.46 12.08
C GLY A 131 -18.50 1.98 11.56
N PHE A 132 -17.98 1.48 10.43
CA PHE A 132 -16.77 1.99 9.76
C PHE A 132 -17.01 2.39 8.30
N GLY A 133 -18.08 1.90 7.68
CA GLY A 133 -18.33 2.12 6.26
C GLY A 133 -17.38 1.33 5.38
N ARG A 134 -17.08 1.85 4.18
CA ARG A 134 -16.25 1.18 3.18
C ARG A 134 -14.80 1.09 3.66
N CYS A 135 -14.31 -0.13 3.84
CA CYS A 135 -12.97 -0.41 4.35
C CYS A 135 -12.17 -1.30 3.38
N VAL A 136 -10.84 -1.15 3.44
CA VAL A 136 -9.88 -2.07 2.84
C VAL A 136 -9.39 -3.02 3.93
N VAL A 137 -9.49 -4.32 3.68
CA VAL A 137 -9.21 -5.39 4.65
C VAL A 137 -8.18 -6.35 4.06
N LEU A 138 -7.06 -6.54 4.74
CA LEU A 138 -6.11 -7.60 4.39
C LEU A 138 -6.74 -8.95 4.68
N THR A 139 -6.74 -9.82 3.66
CA THR A 139 -7.37 -11.13 3.73
C THR A 139 -6.79 -12.03 4.81
N GLN A 140 -5.51 -11.83 5.18
CA GLN A 140 -4.88 -12.59 6.27
C GLN A 140 -5.48 -12.30 7.66
N TYR A 141 -6.20 -11.18 7.84
CA TYR A 141 -6.78 -10.77 9.13
C TYR A 141 -8.31 -10.97 9.17
N GLU A 142 -8.93 -11.48 8.09
CA GLU A 142 -10.40 -11.58 7.97
C GLU A 142 -11.06 -12.40 9.08
N GLN A 143 -10.35 -13.41 9.62
CA GLN A 143 -10.87 -14.28 10.68
C GLN A 143 -10.82 -13.63 12.07
N ASP A 144 -9.97 -12.63 12.26
CA ASP A 144 -9.71 -12.00 13.56
C ASP A 144 -10.41 -10.64 13.71
N LEU A 145 -11.24 -10.26 12.73
CA LEU A 145 -11.81 -8.91 12.67
C LEU A 145 -12.63 -8.53 13.89
N ASP A 146 -13.44 -9.44 14.43
CA ASP A 146 -14.27 -9.15 15.60
C ASP A 146 -13.42 -8.74 16.82
N PHE A 147 -12.18 -9.22 16.90
CA PHE A 147 -11.22 -8.86 17.93
C PHE A 147 -10.48 -7.55 17.62
N ILE A 148 -10.22 -7.27 16.34
CA ILE A 148 -9.42 -6.11 15.90
C ILE A 148 -10.27 -4.83 15.82
N LEU A 149 -11.54 -4.93 15.43
CA LEU A 149 -12.40 -3.76 15.19
C LEU A 149 -12.57 -2.82 16.39
N PRO A 150 -12.69 -3.29 17.65
CA PRO A 150 -12.75 -2.39 18.80
C PRO A 150 -11.53 -1.47 18.92
N ASP A 151 -10.32 -2.01 18.70
CA ASP A 151 -9.07 -1.26 18.77
C ASP A 151 -8.97 -0.24 17.62
N ILE A 152 -9.38 -0.64 16.42
CA ILE A 152 -9.46 0.28 15.27
C ILE A 152 -10.45 1.41 15.55
N ARG A 153 -11.61 1.12 16.15
CA ARG A 153 -12.59 2.15 16.50
C ARG A 153 -12.00 3.16 17.48
N ALA A 154 -11.33 2.68 18.54
CA ALA A 154 -10.66 3.54 19.51
C ALA A 154 -9.59 4.43 18.83
N ARG A 155 -8.80 3.85 17.93
CA ARG A 155 -7.78 4.57 17.15
C ARG A 155 -8.40 5.64 16.26
N LEU A 156 -9.46 5.33 15.50
CA LEU A 156 -10.11 6.28 14.61
C LEU A 156 -10.71 7.48 15.38
N ILE A 157 -11.32 7.23 16.55
CA ILE A 157 -11.81 8.30 17.42
C ILE A 157 -10.65 9.18 17.90
N ALA A 158 -9.56 8.58 18.38
CA ALA A 158 -8.40 9.31 18.85
C ALA A 158 -7.74 10.14 17.73
N GLU A 159 -7.52 9.55 16.56
CA GLU A 159 -6.95 10.24 15.41
C GLU A 159 -7.85 11.40 14.96
N LYS A 160 -9.18 11.22 14.93
CA LYS A 160 -10.13 12.29 14.60
C LYS A 160 -10.02 13.46 15.56
N LEU A 161 -10.03 13.20 16.88
CA LEU A 161 -9.88 14.24 17.89
C LEU A 161 -8.56 15.00 17.75
N LEU A 162 -7.46 14.30 17.50
CA LEU A 162 -6.14 14.91 17.30
C LEU A 162 -6.10 15.76 16.03
N ILE A 163 -6.58 15.25 14.90
CA ILE A 163 -6.64 15.99 13.63
C ILE A 163 -7.49 17.25 13.82
N SER A 164 -8.69 17.15 14.37
CA SER A 164 -9.54 18.32 14.61
C SER A 164 -8.86 19.35 15.54
N ALA A 165 -8.17 18.91 16.58
CA ALA A 165 -7.44 19.82 17.48
C ALA A 165 -6.28 20.54 16.79
N VAL A 166 -5.46 19.81 16.00
CA VAL A 166 -4.35 20.39 15.24
C VAL A 166 -4.85 21.34 14.16
N SER A 167 -5.92 20.96 13.44
CA SER A 167 -6.61 21.79 12.46
C SER A 167 -7.07 23.11 13.07
N GLN A 168 -7.78 23.05 14.21
CA GLN A 168 -8.29 24.25 14.87
C GLN A 168 -7.15 25.12 15.42
N TRP A 169 -6.12 24.52 15.99
CA TRP A 169 -4.94 25.22 16.48
C TRP A 169 -4.23 25.99 15.35
N ALA A 170 -3.97 25.33 14.22
CA ALA A 170 -3.32 25.96 13.06
C ALA A 170 -4.17 27.10 12.47
N LYS A 171 -5.49 26.91 12.40
CA LYS A 171 -6.46 27.93 11.98
C LYS A 171 -6.48 29.14 12.92
N ASN A 172 -6.53 28.92 14.23
CA ASN A 172 -6.59 29.98 15.24
C ASN A 172 -5.31 30.82 15.31
N LEU A 173 -4.16 30.22 15.01
CA LEU A 173 -2.88 30.92 14.95
C LEU A 173 -2.64 31.64 13.60
N GLY A 174 -3.56 31.51 12.64
CA GLY A 174 -3.40 32.12 11.32
C GLY A 174 -2.26 31.50 10.50
N LEU A 175 -1.85 30.25 10.79
CA LEU A 175 -0.80 29.56 10.04
C LEU A 175 -1.30 29.10 8.66
N VAL A 176 -2.61 28.86 8.56
CA VAL A 176 -3.29 28.33 7.37
C VAL A 176 -4.59 29.09 7.09
N SER A 177 -5.05 29.04 5.85
CA SER A 177 -6.33 29.61 5.46
C SER A 177 -7.50 28.90 6.14
N TYR A 178 -8.27 29.64 6.93
CA TYR A 178 -9.36 29.10 7.75
C TYR A 178 -10.39 28.30 6.93
N ASN A 179 -10.77 28.84 5.76
CA ASN A 179 -11.82 28.28 4.90
C ASN A 179 -11.30 27.31 3.83
N LEU A 180 -10.00 27.32 3.54
CA LEU A 180 -9.41 26.46 2.49
C LEU A 180 -8.65 25.27 3.05
N PHE A 181 -8.40 25.23 4.37
CA PHE A 181 -7.80 24.09 5.04
C PHE A 181 -8.82 22.96 5.19
N LYS A 182 -8.45 21.78 4.69
CA LYS A 182 -9.24 20.55 4.70
C LYS A 182 -8.53 19.47 5.51
N ASP A 183 -9.30 18.59 6.13
CA ASP A 183 -8.81 17.34 6.69
C ASP A 183 -9.48 16.13 6.01
N ARG A 184 -9.01 14.93 6.34
CA ARG A 184 -9.42 13.67 5.69
C ARG A 184 -10.89 13.26 5.91
N ASP A 185 -11.61 13.93 6.80
CA ASP A 185 -13.03 13.66 7.06
C ASP A 185 -13.96 14.52 6.17
N GLU A 186 -13.40 15.42 5.35
CA GLU A 186 -14.13 16.23 4.36
C GLU A 186 -14.56 15.40 3.13
N GLU A 187 -15.58 15.87 2.40
CA GLU A 187 -16.09 15.19 1.19
C GLU A 187 -15.01 15.03 0.09
N GLU A 188 -14.12 16.01 -0.02
CA GLU A 188 -12.97 15.97 -0.93
C GLU A 188 -11.68 15.81 -0.14
N LEU A 189 -10.93 14.73 -0.40
CA LEU A 189 -9.68 14.46 0.29
C LEU A 189 -8.64 15.58 0.11
N PRO A 190 -7.95 16.00 1.18
CA PRO A 190 -6.91 17.02 1.10
C PRO A 190 -5.80 16.58 0.15
N THR A 191 -5.67 17.27 -0.98
CA THR A 191 -4.74 16.89 -2.04
C THR A 191 -3.74 18.00 -2.29
N VAL A 192 -2.46 17.66 -2.28
CA VAL A 192 -1.36 18.56 -2.66
C VAL A 192 -0.62 17.93 -3.82
N SER A 193 -0.56 18.64 -4.95
CA SER A 193 -0.02 18.12 -6.21
C SER A 193 -0.75 16.86 -6.68
N THR A 194 -0.17 15.68 -6.47
CA THR A 194 -0.74 14.38 -6.89
C THR A 194 -0.93 13.41 -5.72
N THR A 195 -0.71 13.87 -4.48
CA THR A 195 -0.74 13.06 -3.28
C THR A 195 -1.83 13.55 -2.34
N VAL A 196 -2.56 12.62 -1.75
CA VAL A 196 -3.56 12.87 -0.72
C VAL A 196 -2.93 12.81 0.67
N TRP A 197 -3.41 13.65 1.58
CA TRP A 197 -2.85 13.86 2.91
C TRP A 197 -3.97 13.80 3.95
N ASP A 198 -3.61 13.52 5.21
CA ASP A 198 -4.58 13.61 6.33
C ASP A 198 -5.13 15.04 6.52
N MET A 199 -4.31 16.04 6.21
CA MET A 199 -4.64 17.47 6.31
C MET A 199 -3.85 18.26 5.27
N ALA A 200 -4.50 19.24 4.63
CA ALA A 200 -3.81 20.18 3.74
C ALA A 200 -4.57 21.50 3.62
N GLY A 201 -3.81 22.59 3.47
CA GLY A 201 -4.37 23.91 3.18
C GLY A 201 -3.30 24.92 2.81
N PRO A 202 -3.66 26.02 2.13
CA PRO A 202 -2.73 27.13 1.88
C PRO A 202 -2.22 27.71 3.21
N SER A 203 -0.90 27.92 3.29
CA SER A 203 -0.27 28.59 4.44
C SER A 203 -0.04 30.07 4.15
N TYR A 204 -0.25 30.91 5.16
CA TYR A 204 0.13 32.33 5.12
C TYR A 204 1.58 32.57 5.53
N ILE A 205 2.24 31.52 6.04
CA ILE A 205 3.67 31.52 6.26
C ILE A 205 4.27 31.38 4.86
N SER A 206 4.71 32.51 4.30
CA SER A 206 5.55 32.51 3.10
C SER A 206 6.65 31.46 3.30
N PRO A 207 7.06 30.70 2.26
CA PRO A 207 8.23 29.88 2.46
C PRO A 207 9.37 30.84 2.84
N LEU A 208 10.27 30.37 3.70
CA LEU A 208 11.59 30.98 3.89
C LEU A 208 12.38 30.80 2.58
N VAL A 209 11.85 31.28 1.45
CA VAL A 209 12.54 31.34 0.17
C VAL A 209 13.49 32.51 0.28
N ASP A 210 14.78 32.21 0.20
CA ASP A 210 15.76 33.22 -0.13
C ASP A 210 15.41 33.79 -1.51
N ILE A 211 15.20 35.11 -1.57
CA ILE A 211 15.10 35.82 -2.83
C ILE A 211 16.50 35.79 -3.45
N GLY A 212 16.74 34.85 -4.36
CA GLY A 212 17.96 34.87 -5.16
C GLY A 212 18.08 36.20 -5.92
N GLN A 213 19.31 36.68 -6.13
CA GLN A 213 19.72 38.00 -6.65
C GLN A 213 19.00 38.54 -7.93
N ASN A 214 18.10 37.78 -8.55
CA ASN A 214 17.39 38.10 -9.78
C ASN A 214 15.86 38.25 -9.61
N ASP A 215 15.32 38.42 -8.39
CA ASP A 215 13.87 38.58 -8.13
C ASP A 215 12.96 37.48 -8.71
N LYS A 216 13.53 36.33 -9.05
CA LYS A 216 12.78 35.19 -9.56
C LYS A 216 12.49 34.23 -8.43
N ILE A 217 11.21 34.17 -8.04
CA ILE A 217 10.67 33.11 -7.20
C ILE A 217 10.82 31.81 -7.99
N LYS A 218 11.69 30.91 -7.51
CA LYS A 218 11.75 29.54 -8.02
C LYS A 218 10.83 28.67 -7.15
N PRO A 219 10.01 27.79 -7.77
CA PRO A 219 9.20 26.83 -7.03
C PRO A 219 10.06 25.85 -6.24
#